data_AF-A0A960GAC3-F1
#
_entry.id   AF-A0A960GAC3-F1
#
_cell.length_a   1.000
_cell.length_b   1.000
_cell.length_c   1.000
_cell.angle_alpha   90.00
_cell.angle_beta   90.00
_cell.angle_gamma   90.00
#
_symmetry.space_group_name_H-M   'P 1'
#
loop_
_entity.id
_entity.type
_entity.pdbx_description
1 polymer ?
#
loop_
_entity_poly.entity_id
_entity_poly.type
_entity_poly.pdbx_seq_one_letter_code
_entity_poly.pdbx_strand_id
1 'polypeptide(L)'
;MSPTFRSLANANYRRYAVGGVVSNTGTWMQRVAQDWLVLQLTGNSGTAIGITTGLQFLPFLLLAPVAGLVADRMPKRRLLQLTNVGMAVPAALLGLLTVTGLVEIWHVYVLAFVLGTAAAFDAPAR
;
A
#
# COMPACT_ATOMS: atom_id res chain seq x y z
N MET A 1 -25.53 11.45 23.30
CA MET A 1 -24.31 10.88 22.67
C MET A 1 -23.56 12.01 22.00
N SER A 2 -22.25 12.15 22.26
CA SER A 2 -21.42 13.18 21.62
C SER A 2 -21.59 13.12 20.08
N PRO A 3 -21.79 14.25 19.38
CA PRO A 3 -21.96 14.27 17.93
C PRO A 3 -20.77 13.66 17.17
N THR A 4 -19.60 13.57 17.80
CA THR A 4 -18.34 13.06 17.23
C THR A 4 -18.43 11.63 16.68
N PHE A 5 -19.19 10.72 17.32
CA PHE A 5 -19.23 9.30 16.94
C PHE A 5 -20.51 8.86 16.23
N ARG A 6 -21.34 9.83 15.80
CA ARG A 6 -22.65 9.55 15.17
C ARG A 6 -22.53 8.73 13.88
N SER A 7 -21.44 8.88 13.12
CA SER A 7 -21.20 8.12 11.88
C SER A 7 -20.99 6.62 12.13
N LEU A 8 -20.43 6.22 13.27
CA LEU A 8 -20.20 4.81 13.64
C LEU A 8 -21.48 4.03 13.99
N ALA A 9 -22.60 4.74 14.16
CA ALA A 9 -23.91 4.10 14.31
C ALA A 9 -24.35 3.37 13.03
N ASN A 10 -23.91 3.83 11.86
CA ASN A 10 -24.15 3.15 10.59
C ASN A 10 -23.25 1.92 10.48
N ALA A 11 -23.85 0.72 10.38
CA ALA A 11 -23.12 -0.54 10.34
C ALA A 11 -22.14 -0.65 9.15
N ASN A 12 -22.48 -0.10 7.99
CA ASN A 12 -21.61 -0.12 6.81
C ASN A 12 -20.41 0.81 7.01
N TYR A 13 -20.66 2.02 7.52
CA TYR A 13 -19.57 2.96 7.83
C TYR A 13 -18.65 2.41 8.92
N ARG A 14 -19.20 1.77 9.96
CA ARG A 14 -18.39 1.15 11.03
C ARG A 14 -17.46 0.07 10.49
N ARG A 15 -17.95 -0.81 9.61
CA ARG A 15 -17.11 -1.83 8.96
C ARG A 15 -16.02 -1.21 8.11
N TYR A 16 -16.35 -0.17 7.34
CA TYR A 16 -15.40 0.58 6.55
C TYR A 16 -14.31 1.24 7.42
N ALA A 17 -14.71 1.93 8.49
CA ALA A 17 -13.79 2.63 9.39
C ALA A 17 -12.83 1.67 10.09
N VAL A 18 -13.33 0.56 10.66
CA VAL A 18 -12.49 -0.46 11.31
C VAL A 18 -11.55 -1.10 10.29
N GLY A 19 -12.06 -1.48 9.10
CA GLY A 19 -11.23 -2.01 8.03
C GLY A 19 -10.16 -1.03 7.56
N GLY A 20 -10.48 0.26 7.50
CA GLY A 20 -9.55 1.33 7.15
C GLY A 20 -8.42 1.50 8.16
N VAL A 21 -8.73 1.45 9.47
CA VAL A 21 -7.70 1.50 10.53
C VAL A 21 -6.75 0.31 10.40
N VAL A 22 -7.27 -0.92 10.30
CA VAL A 22 -6.44 -2.12 10.17
C VAL A 22 -5.58 -2.07 8.91
N SER A 23 -6.17 -1.71 7.77
CA SER A 23 -5.47 -1.66 6.48
C SER A 23 -4.38 -0.60 6.44
N ASN A 24 -4.66 0.59 6.98
CA ASN A 24 -3.68 1.68 7.02
C ASN A 24 -2.50 1.32 7.93
N THR A 25 -2.77 0.79 9.13
CA THR A 25 -1.72 0.31 10.04
C THR A 25 -0.88 -0.79 9.39
N GLY A 26 -1.52 -1.78 8.76
CA GLY A 26 -0.81 -2.86 8.04
C GLY A 26 0.07 -2.34 6.90
N THR A 27 -0.40 -1.33 6.15
CA THR A 27 0.36 -0.70 5.07
C THR A 27 1.62 -0.02 5.60
N TRP A 28 1.52 0.71 6.70
CA TRP A 28 2.68 1.36 7.32
C TRP A 28 3.65 0.35 7.93
N MET A 29 3.14 -0.70 8.58
CA MET A 29 3.97 -1.80 9.07
C MET A 29 4.73 -2.47 7.93
N GLN A 30 4.07 -2.75 6.80
CA GLN A 30 4.71 -3.34 5.64
C GLN A 30 5.83 -2.45 5.09
N ARG A 31 5.61 -1.13 4.98
CA ARG A 31 6.65 -0.21 4.47
C ARG A 31 7.89 -0.20 5.37
N VAL A 32 7.69 -0.10 6.68
CA VAL A 32 8.80 -0.13 7.65
C VAL A 32 9.53 -1.47 7.59
N ALA A 33 8.81 -2.58 7.55
CA ALA A 33 9.40 -3.91 7.42
C ALA A 33 10.18 -4.08 6.12
N GLN A 34 9.66 -3.52 5.01
CA GLN A 34 10.30 -3.58 3.71
C GLN A 34 11.61 -2.77 3.70
N ASP A 35 11.62 -1.55 4.23
CA ASP A 35 12.82 -0.72 4.32
C ASP A 35 13.87 -1.36 5.24
N TRP A 36 13.41 -1.98 6.34
CA TRP A 36 14.28 -2.76 7.23
C TRP A 36 14.89 -3.98 6.54
N LEU A 37 14.11 -4.71 5.74
CA LEU A 37 14.61 -5.85 4.97
C LEU A 37 15.67 -5.42 3.95
N VAL A 38 15.50 -4.25 3.31
CA VAL A 38 16.49 -3.68 2.39
C VAL A 38 17.81 -3.42 3.12
N LEU A 39 17.77 -2.83 4.32
CA LEU A 39 18.96 -2.62 5.14
C LEU A 39 19.68 -3.94 5.43
N GLN A 40 18.93 -4.98 5.79
CA GLN A 40 19.49 -6.32 6.06
C GLN A 40 20.13 -6.94 4.82
N LEU A 41 19.47 -6.86 3.66
CA LEU A 41 19.95 -7.47 2.41
C LEU A 41 21.15 -6.72 1.79
N THR A 42 21.29 -5.43 2.07
CA THR A 42 22.28 -4.56 1.39
C THR A 42 23.41 -4.08 2.29
N GLY A 43 23.49 -4.57 3.53
CA GLY A 43 24.54 -4.20 4.47
C GLY A 43 24.45 -2.74 4.92
N ASN A 44 23.24 -2.28 5.25
CA ASN A 44 22.94 -0.90 5.66
C ASN A 44 23.18 0.17 4.58
N SER A 45 22.93 -0.16 3.31
CA SER A 45 23.06 0.79 2.21
C SER A 45 21.94 1.85 2.22
N GLY A 46 22.30 3.11 2.48
CA GLY A 46 21.36 4.23 2.41
C GLY A 46 20.82 4.49 1.00
N THR A 47 21.62 4.21 -0.05
CA THR A 47 21.18 4.33 -1.44
C THR A 47 20.11 3.31 -1.80
N ALA A 48 20.21 2.07 -1.31
CA ALA A 48 19.20 1.04 -1.54
C ALA A 48 17.85 1.39 -0.91
N ILE A 49 17.86 1.96 0.31
CA ILE A 49 16.64 2.51 0.91
C ILE A 49 16.10 3.65 0.05
N GLY A 50 16.95 4.59 -0.36
CA GLY A 50 16.52 5.72 -1.20
C GLY A 50 15.82 5.28 -2.49
N ILE A 51 16.36 4.25 -3.16
CA ILE A 51 15.72 3.63 -4.33
C ILE A 51 14.37 3.00 -3.93
N THR A 52 14.33 2.23 -2.85
CA THR A 52 13.11 1.56 -2.39
C THR A 52 12.00 2.56 -2.06
N THR A 53 12.32 3.61 -1.29
CA THR A 53 11.40 4.72 -0.98
C THR A 53 10.95 5.43 -2.26
N GLY A 54 11.87 5.69 -3.19
CA GLY A 54 11.54 6.20 -4.51
C GLY A 54 10.49 5.32 -5.20
N LEU A 55 10.68 4.01 -5.27
CA LEU A 55 9.73 3.08 -5.88
C LEU A 55 8.38 3.02 -5.15
N GLN A 56 8.34 3.24 -3.84
CA GLN A 56 7.10 3.29 -3.06
C GLN A 56 6.26 4.56 -3.33
N PHE A 57 6.89 5.71 -3.60
CA PHE A 57 6.20 7.01 -3.65
C PHE A 57 6.23 7.69 -5.01
N LEU A 58 7.22 7.43 -5.85
CA LEU A 58 7.33 8.02 -7.19
C LEU A 58 6.14 7.66 -8.09
N PRO A 59 5.63 6.41 -8.12
CA PRO A 59 4.46 6.10 -8.93
C PRO A 59 3.23 6.90 -8.47
N PHE A 60 3.06 7.09 -7.16
CA PHE A 60 1.99 7.93 -6.60
C PHE A 60 2.07 9.36 -7.13
N LEU A 61 3.27 9.96 -7.09
CA LEU A 61 3.50 11.33 -7.56
C LEU A 61 3.19 11.49 -9.05
N LEU A 62 3.60 10.52 -9.88
CA LEU A 62 3.47 10.60 -11.34
C LEU A 62 2.08 10.22 -11.84
N LEU A 63 1.43 9.23 -11.19
CA LEU A 63 0.18 8.65 -11.65
C LEU A 63 -1.05 9.28 -11.00
N ALA A 64 -0.92 10.16 -10.01
CA ALA A 64 -2.06 10.80 -9.36
C ALA A 64 -3.10 11.43 -10.33
N PRO A 65 -2.71 12.17 -11.39
CA PRO A 65 -3.69 12.72 -12.35
C PRO A 65 -4.44 11.63 -13.13
N VAL A 66 -3.72 10.59 -13.56
CA VAL A 66 -4.29 9.45 -14.30
C VAL A 66 -5.23 8.64 -13.40
N ALA A 67 -4.82 8.43 -12.15
CA ALA A 67 -5.62 7.76 -11.14
C ALA A 67 -6.93 8.50 -10.87
N GLY A 68 -6.92 9.84 -10.80
CA GLY A 68 -8.14 10.66 -10.70
C GLY A 68 -9.08 10.44 -11.89
N LEU A 69 -8.56 10.49 -13.12
CA LEU A 69 -9.36 10.23 -14.33
C LEU A 69 -10.01 8.84 -14.33
N VAL A 70 -9.29 7.82 -13.85
CA VAL A 70 -9.82 6.46 -13.72
C VAL A 70 -10.89 6.39 -12.64
N ALA A 71 -10.68 7.05 -11.50
CA ALA A 71 -11.64 7.09 -10.39
C ALA A 71 -12.98 7.73 -10.78
N ASP A 72 -12.96 8.71 -11.68
CA ASP A 72 -14.18 9.35 -12.19
C ASP A 72 -14.99 8.44 -13.13
N ARG A 73 -14.33 7.47 -13.79
CA ARG A 73 -14.95 6.59 -14.80
C ARG A 73 -15.31 5.20 -14.28
N MET A 74 -14.68 4.75 -13.20
CA MET A 74 -14.93 3.43 -12.62
C MET A 74 -15.87 3.48 -11.41
N PRO A 75 -16.69 2.42 -11.19
CA PRO A 75 -17.42 2.28 -9.93
C PRO A 75 -16.44 2.24 -8.75
N LYS A 76 -16.55 3.20 -7.82
CA LYS A 76 -15.64 3.34 -6.65
C LYS A 76 -15.39 2.04 -5.89
N ARG A 77 -16.44 1.24 -5.68
CA ARG A 77 -16.33 -0.06 -5.00
C ARG A 77 -15.41 -1.04 -5.73
N ARG A 78 -15.49 -1.11 -7.07
CA ARG A 78 -14.62 -1.99 -7.86
C ARG A 78 -13.19 -1.48 -7.87
N LEU A 79 -13.00 -0.17 -8.02
CA LEU A 79 -11.67 0.43 -7.98
C LEU A 79 -10.97 0.14 -6.64
N LEU A 80 -11.67 0.39 -5.52
CA LEU A 80 -11.16 0.05 -4.19
C LEU A 80 -10.83 -1.44 -4.03
N GLN A 81 -11.64 -2.35 -4.57
CA GLN A 81 -11.34 -3.78 -4.51
C GLN A 81 -10.07 -4.12 -5.29
N LEU A 82 -9.91 -3.57 -6.50
CA LEU A 82 -8.73 -3.81 -7.33
C LEU A 82 -7.46 -3.25 -6.69
N THR A 83 -7.51 -2.04 -6.12
CA THR A 83 -6.35 -1.41 -5.47
C THR A 83 -5.95 -2.16 -4.21
N ASN A 84 -6.92 -2.53 -3.36
CA ASN A 84 -6.63 -3.31 -2.14
C ASN A 84 -6.03 -4.69 -2.47
N VAL A 85 -6.51 -5.37 -3.52
CA VAL A 85 -5.88 -6.62 -4.00
C VAL A 85 -4.48 -6.34 -4.55
N GLY A 86 -4.32 -5.27 -5.34
CA GLY A 86 -3.03 -4.83 -5.88
C GLY A 86 -2.00 -4.46 -4.80
N MET A 87 -2.43 -4.08 -3.60
CA MET A 87 -1.55 -3.86 -2.45
C MET A 87 -1.33 -5.13 -1.61
N ALA A 88 -2.36 -5.97 -1.45
CA ALA A 88 -2.28 -7.18 -0.64
C ALA A 88 -1.40 -8.27 -1.28
N VAL A 89 -1.46 -8.43 -2.60
CA VAL A 89 -0.65 -9.42 -3.34
C VAL A 89 0.85 -9.18 -3.14
N PRO A 90 1.43 -7.99 -3.39
CA PRO A 90 2.84 -7.76 -3.18
C PRO A 90 3.25 -7.88 -1.71
N ALA A 91 2.37 -7.54 -0.77
CA ALA A 91 2.60 -7.76 0.66
C ALA A 91 2.75 -9.25 0.99
N ALA A 92 1.82 -10.07 0.52
CA ALA A 92 1.82 -11.51 0.73
C ALA A 92 3.02 -12.19 0.07
N LEU A 93 3.35 -11.80 -1.17
CA LEU A 93 4.52 -12.32 -1.89
C LEU A 93 5.83 -11.96 -1.20
N LEU A 94 5.99 -10.70 -0.77
CA LEU A 94 7.18 -10.28 -0.04
C LEU A 94 7.32 -11.07 1.27
N GLY A 95 6.21 -11.23 2.01
CA GLY A 95 6.19 -12.03 3.24
C GLY A 95 6.60 -13.49 3.00
N LEU A 96 6.05 -14.12 1.96
CA LEU A 96 6.39 -15.50 1.60
C LEU A 96 7.86 -15.65 1.20
N LEU A 97 8.38 -14.77 0.34
CA LEU A 97 9.78 -14.77 -0.07
C LEU A 97 10.72 -14.58 1.14
N THR A 98 10.32 -13.73 2.09
CA THR A 98 11.10 -13.47 3.29
C THR A 98 11.14 -14.69 4.22
N VAL A 99 10.00 -15.33 4.48
CA VAL A 99 9.92 -16.52 5.36
C VAL A 99 10.61 -17.74 4.74
N THR A 100 10.57 -17.87 3.41
CA THR A 100 11.25 -18.95 2.68
C THR A 100 12.76 -18.72 2.52
N GLY A 101 13.26 -17.53 2.86
CA GLY A 101 14.68 -17.17 2.71
C GLY A 101 15.13 -16.97 1.25
N LEU A 102 14.19 -16.92 0.31
CA LEU A 102 14.44 -16.72 -1.13
C LEU A 102 14.41 -15.25 -1.54
N VAL A 103 14.25 -14.33 -0.57
CA VAL A 103 14.13 -12.91 -0.87
C VAL A 103 15.45 -12.31 -1.31
N GLU A 104 15.37 -11.52 -2.38
CA GLU A 104 16.50 -10.80 -2.95
C GLU A 104 16.09 -9.33 -3.16
N ILE A 105 17.07 -8.45 -3.26
CA ILE A 105 16.83 -7.01 -3.33
C ILE A 105 15.94 -6.59 -4.50
N TRP A 106 16.06 -7.25 -5.66
CA TRP A 106 15.24 -6.93 -6.83
C TRP A 106 13.77 -7.32 -6.62
N HIS A 107 13.48 -8.39 -5.85
CA HIS A 107 12.11 -8.72 -5.45
C HIS A 107 11.51 -7.56 -4.66
N VAL A 108 12.28 -7.00 -3.72
CA VAL A 108 11.84 -5.86 -2.92
C VAL A 108 11.55 -4.65 -3.81
N TYR A 109 12.42 -4.33 -4.77
CA TYR A 109 12.22 -3.21 -5.68
C TYR A 109 10.97 -3.36 -6.57
N VAL A 110 10.78 -4.54 -7.18
CA VAL A 110 9.60 -4.80 -8.01
C VAL A 110 8.32 -4.69 -7.20
N LEU A 111 8.30 -5.31 -6.01
CA LEU A 111 7.11 -5.30 -5.15
C LEU A 111 6.84 -3.90 -4.56
N ALA A 112 7.89 -3.12 -4.26
CA ALA A 112 7.78 -1.71 -3.86
C ALA A 112 7.09 -0.87 -4.93
N PHE A 113 7.51 -1.05 -6.18
CA PHE A 113 6.95 -0.33 -7.33
C PHE A 113 5.48 -0.69 -7.58
N VAL A 114 5.14 -1.98 -7.52
CA VAL A 114 3.75 -2.44 -7.65
C VAL A 114 2.89 -1.88 -6.51
N LEU A 115 3.38 -1.91 -5.28
CA LEU A 115 2.69 -1.33 -4.13
C LEU A 115 2.46 0.18 -4.30
N GLY A 116 3.50 0.93 -4.71
CA GLY A 116 3.39 2.37 -4.96
C GLY A 116 2.41 2.71 -6.08
N THR A 117 2.39 1.89 -7.13
CA THR A 117 1.43 2.03 -8.24
C THR A 117 0.01 1.77 -7.76
N ALA A 118 -0.25 0.68 -7.04
CA ALA A 118 -1.58 0.38 -6.52
C ALA A 118 -2.08 1.47 -5.55
N ALA A 119 -1.18 2.00 -4.70
CA ALA A 119 -1.49 3.10 -3.79
C ALA A 119 -1.86 4.41 -4.52
N ALA A 120 -1.30 4.67 -5.71
CA ALA A 120 -1.64 5.82 -6.54
C ALA A 120 -3.13 5.84 -6.93
N PHE A 121 -3.67 4.67 -7.28
CA PHE A 121 -5.06 4.51 -7.69
C PHE A 121 -6.02 4.40 -6.50
N ASP A 122 -5.51 4.06 -5.32
CA ASP A 122 -6.31 3.88 -4.12
C ASP A 122 -6.76 5.21 -3.50
N ALA A 123 -5.90 6.23 -3.50
CA ALA A 123 -6.19 7.53 -2.90
C ALA A 123 -7.42 8.26 -3.48
N PRO A 124 -7.62 8.40 -4.81
CA PRO A 124 -8.80 9.06 -5.36
C PRO A 124 -10.09 8.22 -5.24
N ALA A 125 -9.97 6.93 -4.91
CA ALA A 125 -11.10 6.02 -4.79
C ALA A 125 -11.79 6.07 -3.42
N ARG A 126 -11.06 6.50 -2.37
CA ARG A 126 -11.57 6.69 -0.99
C ARG A 126 -12.28 8.02 -0.82
#